data_AF-A0A964JS28-F1
#
_entry.id   AF-A0A964JS28-F1
#
_cell.length_a   1.000
_cell.length_b   1.000
_cell.length_c   1.000
_cell.angle_alpha   90.00
_cell.angle_beta   90.00
_cell.angle_gamma   90.00
#
_symmetry.space_group_name_H-M   'P 1'
#
loop_
_entity.id
_entity.type
_entity.pdbx_description
1 polymer ?
#
loop_
_entity_poly.entity_id
_entity_poly.type
_entity_poly.pdbx_seq_one_letter_code
_entity_poly.pdbx_strand_id
1 'polypeptide(L)'
;MSSVKSALHHTLGFTLLGALASACNNHPLEPLDKVVSASNIDVTTLPAKTKLDLLFLIDNSGSMCEEQRNLARNFSVFSDFLFQELGQAADYRIAFVNTDMQNEASKGRFQATPARPQPALSCTNRETGMPDVPQTQDCDDLLVDPVDNRVMTIGPIIKSGLADQGGNFTTQEDLERKFRCMATLGTGGDGFEKGLEAIRRSLSCDGPNRELFKECCDDVVDPMN
;
A
#
# COMPACT_ATOMS: atom_id res chain seq x y z
N MET A 1 13.31 21.59 -81.60
CA MET A 1 12.13 21.53 -82.49
C MET A 1 11.74 20.08 -82.65
N SER A 2 10.46 19.77 -82.43
CA SER A 2 9.64 18.63 -82.92
C SER A 2 10.33 17.26 -83.09
N SER A 3 9.82 16.09 -82.73
CA SER A 3 8.62 15.56 -82.07
C SER A 3 8.70 14.03 -82.31
N VAL A 4 7.85 13.27 -81.62
CA VAL A 4 7.38 11.91 -81.96
C VAL A 4 8.27 10.71 -81.58
N LYS A 5 7.80 9.98 -80.57
CA LYS A 5 7.73 8.50 -80.51
C LYS A 5 6.36 8.17 -79.91
N SER A 6 5.37 7.75 -80.68
CA SER A 6 5.09 6.39 -81.16
C SER A 6 5.24 5.28 -80.11
N ALA A 7 4.08 4.92 -79.55
CA ALA A 7 3.51 3.61 -79.28
C ALA A 7 4.33 2.47 -78.61
N LEU A 8 3.60 1.82 -77.69
CA LEU A 8 3.56 0.38 -77.42
C LEU A 8 4.70 -0.22 -76.55
N HIS A 9 4.38 -0.62 -75.31
CA HIS A 9 4.22 -2.03 -74.92
C HIS A 9 4.06 -2.20 -73.39
N HIS A 10 3.33 -3.25 -73.04
CA HIS A 10 3.02 -3.84 -71.72
C HIS A 10 4.10 -3.73 -70.63
N THR A 11 3.70 -3.61 -69.36
CA THR A 11 3.76 -4.70 -68.35
C THR A 11 3.45 -4.23 -66.92
N LEU A 12 2.80 -5.13 -66.16
CA LEU A 12 2.78 -5.33 -64.71
C LEU A 12 2.76 -4.09 -63.79
N GLY A 13 1.58 -3.82 -63.21
CA GLY A 13 1.46 -3.10 -61.94
C GLY A 13 0.74 -3.97 -60.92
N PHE A 14 1.51 -4.73 -60.14
CA PHE A 14 1.00 -5.45 -58.96
C PHE A 14 0.85 -4.41 -57.83
N THR A 15 -0.35 -3.83 -57.69
CA THR A 15 -0.67 -2.96 -56.54
C THR A 15 -0.84 -3.80 -55.30
N LEU A 16 0.27 -4.04 -54.58
CA LEU A 16 0.25 -4.51 -53.20
C LEU A 16 -0.01 -3.28 -52.30
N LEU A 17 -1.27 -2.86 -52.22
CA LEU A 17 -1.69 -1.78 -51.31
C LEU A 17 -2.02 -2.39 -49.94
N GLY A 18 -1.36 -1.86 -48.92
CA GLY A 18 -1.19 -2.47 -47.62
C GLY A 18 -2.44 -2.63 -46.75
N ALA A 19 -2.34 -3.63 -45.88
CA ALA A 19 -3.11 -3.74 -44.65
C ALA A 19 -2.13 -3.82 -43.47
N LEU A 20 -1.43 -2.72 -43.20
CA LEU A 20 -0.98 -2.45 -41.84
C LEU A 20 -2.23 -1.99 -41.09
N ALA A 21 -2.96 -2.96 -40.54
CA ALA A 21 -4.03 -2.69 -39.60
C ALA A 21 -3.42 -1.91 -38.44
N SER A 22 -3.71 -0.61 -38.44
CA SER A 22 -3.51 0.29 -37.32
C SER A 22 -4.32 -0.21 -36.14
N ALA A 23 -3.72 -1.06 -35.31
CA ALA A 23 -4.19 -1.30 -33.95
C ALA A 23 -3.77 -0.11 -33.07
N CYS A 24 -4.20 1.10 -33.43
CA CYS A 24 -4.26 2.20 -32.48
C CYS A 24 -5.55 1.99 -31.69
N ASN A 25 -5.45 1.34 -30.54
CA ASN A 25 -6.55 1.30 -29.58
C ASN A 25 -6.67 2.70 -28.95
N ASN A 26 -7.27 3.63 -29.70
CA ASN A 26 -7.47 5.00 -29.25
C ASN A 26 -8.63 4.99 -28.25
N HIS A 27 -8.31 4.76 -26.98
CA HIS A 27 -9.21 5.06 -25.90
C HIS A 27 -8.97 6.51 -25.50
N PRO A 28 -9.89 7.45 -25.82
CA PRO A 28 -9.81 8.79 -25.25
C PRO A 28 -9.83 8.65 -23.72
N LEU A 29 -8.80 9.18 -23.07
CA LEU A 29 -8.77 9.29 -21.62
C LEU A 29 -9.79 10.36 -21.23
N GLU A 30 -10.98 9.92 -20.81
CA GLU A 30 -11.97 10.80 -20.20
C GLU A 30 -11.41 11.33 -18.87
N PRO A 31 -11.49 12.64 -18.63
CA PRO A 31 -10.96 13.22 -17.41
C PRO A 31 -11.76 12.69 -16.19
N LEU A 32 -11.02 12.39 -15.11
CA LEU A 32 -11.51 11.67 -13.93
C LEU A 32 -12.65 12.37 -13.18
N ASP A 33 -12.86 13.66 -13.44
CA ASP A 33 -13.96 14.46 -12.92
C ASP A 33 -15.34 14.03 -13.47
N LYS A 34 -15.38 13.32 -14.60
CA LYS A 34 -16.63 12.91 -15.24
C LYS A 34 -17.04 11.46 -15.05
N VAL A 35 -16.13 10.57 -14.60
CA VAL A 35 -16.41 9.14 -14.62
C VAL A 35 -16.81 8.58 -13.25
N VAL A 36 -16.21 9.01 -12.13
CA VAL A 36 -16.74 8.69 -10.78
C VAL A 36 -16.21 9.73 -9.78
N SER A 37 -17.05 10.68 -9.38
CA SER A 37 -17.00 11.26 -8.03
C SER A 37 -18.31 10.92 -7.32
N ALA A 38 -18.62 9.63 -7.26
CA ALA A 38 -19.51 9.10 -6.25
C ALA A 38 -18.68 8.84 -4.99
N SER A 39 -18.42 9.90 -4.22
CA SER A 39 -18.13 9.68 -2.81
C SER A 39 -19.48 9.34 -2.17
N ASN A 40 -19.77 8.04 -2.03
CA ASN A 40 -20.83 7.62 -1.13
C ASN A 40 -20.29 7.84 0.28
N ILE A 41 -20.43 9.06 0.79
CA ILE A 41 -20.20 9.33 2.21
C ILE A 41 -21.42 8.75 2.92
N ASP A 42 -21.32 7.48 3.31
CA ASP A 42 -22.27 6.90 4.25
C ASP A 42 -21.89 7.36 5.65
N VAL A 43 -22.65 8.31 6.18
CA VAL A 43 -22.45 8.82 7.54
C VAL A 43 -23.01 7.78 8.49
N THR A 44 -22.16 6.83 8.87
CA THR A 44 -22.49 5.84 9.90
C THR A 44 -22.29 6.47 11.27
N THR A 45 -23.37 6.65 12.02
CA THR A 45 -23.28 7.02 13.44
C THR A 45 -22.85 5.80 14.24
N LEU A 46 -21.61 5.79 14.71
CA LEU A 46 -21.12 4.75 15.60
C LEU A 46 -21.66 4.97 17.01
N PRO A 47 -22.25 3.96 17.67
CA PRO A 47 -22.47 4.01 19.10
C PRO A 47 -21.15 4.33 19.81
N ALA A 48 -21.21 5.14 20.88
CA ALA A 48 -20.04 5.41 21.70
C ALA A 48 -19.35 4.10 22.10
N LYS A 49 -18.02 4.02 21.91
CA LYS A 49 -17.17 2.84 22.15
C LYS A 49 -17.32 1.72 21.13
N THR A 50 -17.59 2.04 19.86
CA THR A 50 -17.51 1.04 18.80
C THR A 50 -16.08 0.51 18.69
N LYS A 51 -15.91 -0.81 18.59
CA LYS A 51 -14.61 -1.42 18.32
C LYS A 51 -14.37 -1.47 16.82
N LEU A 52 -13.24 -0.94 16.36
CA LEU A 52 -12.87 -0.90 14.94
C LEU A 52 -11.51 -1.53 14.72
N ASP A 53 -11.41 -2.44 13.76
CA ASP A 53 -10.13 -3.00 13.33
C ASP A 53 -9.84 -2.53 11.90
N LEU A 54 -8.74 -1.82 11.70
CA LEU A 54 -8.28 -1.27 10.42
C LEU A 54 -7.06 -2.05 9.95
N LEU A 55 -7.16 -2.68 8.79
CA LEU A 55 -6.05 -3.38 8.15
C LEU A 55 -5.61 -2.62 6.89
N PHE A 56 -4.38 -2.11 6.92
CA PHE A 56 -3.75 -1.46 5.76
C PHE A 56 -2.96 -2.49 4.96
N LEU A 57 -3.44 -2.80 3.76
CA LEU A 57 -2.67 -3.51 2.74
C LEU A 57 -1.95 -2.48 1.88
N ILE A 58 -0.62 -2.52 1.88
CA ILE A 58 0.22 -1.58 1.14
C ILE A 58 1.10 -2.34 0.15
N ASP A 59 1.00 -1.96 -1.11
CA ASP A 59 1.85 -2.48 -2.17
C ASP A 59 3.30 -2.00 -1.97
N ASN A 60 4.22 -2.96 -1.87
CA ASN A 60 5.63 -2.70 -1.64
C ASN A 60 6.50 -2.98 -2.87
N SER A 61 5.92 -3.07 -4.06
CA SER A 61 6.66 -3.25 -5.31
C SER A 61 7.62 -2.10 -5.62
N GLY A 62 8.61 -2.41 -6.44
CA GLY A 62 9.58 -1.47 -6.99
C GLY A 62 9.01 -0.36 -7.87
N SER A 63 7.70 -0.27 -8.09
CA SER A 63 7.03 0.84 -8.79
C SER A 63 6.35 1.84 -7.86
N MET A 64 6.12 1.48 -6.59
CA MET A 64 5.22 2.23 -5.69
C MET A 64 5.84 3.47 -5.01
N CYS A 65 6.99 3.98 -5.50
CA CYS A 65 7.64 5.11 -4.83
C CYS A 65 6.81 6.39 -4.86
N GLU A 66 6.16 6.68 -5.99
CA GLU A 66 5.35 7.89 -6.11
C GLU A 66 4.13 7.82 -5.19
N GLU A 67 3.52 6.65 -5.13
CA GLU A 67 2.36 6.30 -4.35
C GLU A 67 2.69 6.30 -2.86
N GLN A 68 3.84 5.76 -2.44
CA GLN A 68 4.28 5.83 -1.05
C GLN A 68 4.65 7.26 -0.63
N ARG A 69 5.27 8.07 -1.52
CA ARG A 69 5.44 9.50 -1.27
C ARG A 69 4.10 10.22 -1.15
N ASN A 70 3.13 9.87 -1.99
CA ASN A 70 1.82 10.49 -1.97
C ASN A 70 1.02 10.10 -0.73
N LEU A 71 1.03 8.81 -0.38
CA LEU A 71 0.48 8.27 0.85
C LEU A 71 1.12 8.98 2.06
N ALA A 72 2.44 9.19 2.02
CA ALA A 72 3.16 9.92 3.06
C ALA A 72 2.76 11.38 3.25
N ARG A 73 2.52 12.10 2.17
CA ARG A 73 2.08 13.51 2.24
C ARG A 73 0.65 13.67 2.74
N ASN A 74 -0.20 12.66 2.59
CA ASN A 74 -1.61 12.73 2.96
C ASN A 74 -1.91 12.08 4.33
N PHE A 75 -0.89 11.63 5.07
CA PHE A 75 -1.13 10.96 6.35
C PHE A 75 -1.79 11.84 7.39
N SER A 76 -1.44 13.13 7.45
CA SER A 76 -2.03 14.07 8.41
C SER A 76 -3.55 14.06 8.33
N VAL A 77 -4.13 14.11 7.12
CA VAL A 77 -5.59 14.10 6.92
C VAL A 77 -6.23 12.85 7.54
N PHE A 78 -5.61 11.68 7.39
CA PHE A 78 -6.16 10.44 7.92
C PHE A 78 -5.93 10.31 9.43
N SER A 79 -4.76 10.67 9.95
CA SER A 79 -4.49 10.67 11.39
C SER A 79 -5.34 11.70 12.14
N ASP A 80 -5.64 12.85 11.52
CA ASP A 80 -6.53 13.86 12.06
C ASP A 80 -7.93 13.28 12.25
N PHE A 81 -8.46 12.59 11.24
CA PHE A 81 -9.73 11.87 11.36
C PHE A 81 -9.70 10.80 12.46
N LEU A 82 -8.67 9.95 12.50
CA LEU A 82 -8.52 8.93 13.52
C LEU A 82 -8.45 9.51 14.94
N PHE A 83 -7.77 10.64 15.12
CA PHE A 83 -7.57 11.23 16.44
C PHE A 83 -8.76 12.09 16.87
N GLN A 84 -9.23 12.99 16.01
CA GLN A 84 -10.23 14.01 16.35
C GLN A 84 -11.65 13.45 16.29
N GLU A 85 -11.97 12.61 15.29
CA GLU A 85 -13.31 12.07 15.12
C GLU A 85 -13.47 10.72 15.83
N LEU A 86 -12.50 9.81 15.68
CA LEU A 86 -12.59 8.47 16.27
C LEU A 86 -12.01 8.35 17.68
N GLY A 87 -11.08 9.23 18.08
CA GLY A 87 -10.30 9.06 19.32
C GLY A 87 -11.13 8.95 20.61
N GLN A 88 -12.32 9.56 20.63
CA GLN A 88 -13.28 9.46 21.76
C GLN A 88 -14.52 8.62 21.43
N ALA A 89 -14.76 8.34 20.15
CA ALA A 89 -15.95 7.64 19.68
C ALA A 89 -15.74 6.12 19.54
N ALA A 90 -14.50 5.67 19.31
CA ALA A 90 -14.18 4.29 18.98
C ALA A 90 -12.89 3.77 19.63
N ASP A 91 -12.91 2.49 19.97
CA ASP A 91 -11.75 1.70 20.37
C ASP A 91 -11.17 1.07 19.09
N TYR A 92 -10.21 1.75 18.45
CA TYR A 92 -9.67 1.31 17.18
C TYR A 92 -8.29 0.69 17.27
N ARG A 93 -8.04 -0.25 16.36
CA ARG A 93 -6.77 -0.93 16.18
C ARG A 93 -6.34 -0.84 14.73
N ILE A 94 -5.05 -0.65 14.48
CA ILE A 94 -4.50 -0.49 13.14
C ILE A 94 -3.34 -1.46 12.95
N ALA A 95 -3.42 -2.29 11.93
CA ALA A 95 -2.36 -3.19 11.50
C ALA A 95 -1.99 -2.93 10.04
N PHE A 96 -0.74 -3.25 9.69
CA PHE A 96 -0.18 -3.04 8.35
C PHE A 96 0.34 -4.37 7.81
N VAL A 97 0.07 -4.65 6.53
CA VAL A 97 0.57 -5.80 5.78
C VAL A 97 1.00 -5.35 4.39
N ASN A 98 2.01 -6.02 3.82
CA ASN A 98 2.42 -5.77 2.45
C ASN A 98 1.86 -6.80 1.47
N THR A 99 2.05 -6.55 0.18
CA THR A 99 1.63 -7.41 -0.93
C THR A 99 2.57 -8.60 -1.18
N ASP A 100 3.82 -8.50 -0.75
CA ASP A 100 4.86 -9.53 -0.88
C ASP A 100 4.47 -10.84 -0.15
N MET A 101 4.32 -11.90 -0.94
CA MET A 101 3.97 -13.23 -0.43
C MET A 101 5.08 -14.27 -0.58
N GLN A 102 6.26 -13.85 -1.02
CA GLN A 102 7.43 -14.71 -1.18
C GLN A 102 8.40 -14.55 0.00
N ASN A 103 8.46 -13.37 0.62
CA ASN A 103 9.26 -13.15 1.82
C ASN A 103 8.60 -13.75 3.08
N GLU A 104 9.21 -14.78 3.65
CA GLU A 104 8.76 -15.46 4.88
C GLU A 104 8.62 -14.51 6.10
N ALA A 105 9.45 -13.47 6.17
CA ALA A 105 9.39 -12.50 7.25
C ALA A 105 8.12 -11.62 7.17
N SER A 106 7.58 -11.43 5.97
CA SER A 106 6.55 -10.42 5.70
C SER A 106 5.20 -11.00 5.26
N LYS A 107 5.17 -12.20 4.65
CA LYS A 107 4.00 -12.78 3.99
C LYS A 107 2.76 -12.89 4.89
N GLY A 108 1.86 -11.91 4.79
CA GLY A 108 0.68 -11.79 5.65
C GLY A 108 1.00 -11.54 7.13
N ARG A 109 2.23 -11.17 7.50
CA ARG A 109 2.59 -10.81 8.87
C ARG A 109 2.26 -9.35 9.11
N PHE A 110 1.69 -9.05 10.28
CA PHE A 110 1.56 -7.67 10.73
C PHE A 110 2.94 -7.04 10.92
N GLN A 111 3.19 -5.95 10.21
CA GLN A 111 4.44 -5.22 10.30
C GLN A 111 4.53 -4.59 11.70
N ALA A 112 5.69 -4.69 12.33
CA ALA A 112 5.96 -4.09 13.64
C ALA A 112 7.10 -3.06 13.63
N THR A 113 7.88 -3.05 12.54
CA THR A 113 9.03 -2.16 12.34
C THR A 113 8.88 -1.45 11.00
N PRO A 114 9.20 -0.15 10.91
CA PRO A 114 9.26 0.58 9.66
C PRO A 114 10.23 -0.08 8.69
N ALA A 115 9.88 -0.13 7.40
CA ALA A 115 10.83 -0.59 6.40
C ALA A 115 11.92 0.46 6.22
N ARG A 116 13.15 -0.01 5.99
CA ARG A 116 14.23 0.87 5.54
C ARG A 116 14.04 1.17 4.05
N PRO A 117 14.20 2.41 3.60
CA PRO A 117 14.24 2.75 2.18
C PRO A 117 15.25 1.88 1.44
N GLN A 118 14.78 1.07 0.50
CA GLN A 118 15.64 0.28 -0.37
C GLN A 118 15.61 0.85 -1.78
N PRO A 119 16.75 0.98 -2.46
CA PRO A 119 16.77 1.40 -3.86
C PRO A 119 16.09 0.33 -4.71
N ALA A 120 15.02 0.68 -5.42
CA ALA A 120 14.51 -0.09 -6.53
C ALA A 120 14.82 0.64 -7.84
N LEU A 121 14.93 -0.08 -8.96
CA LEU A 121 15.33 0.50 -10.26
C LEU A 121 14.45 1.70 -10.67
N SER A 122 13.16 1.66 -10.36
CA SER A 122 12.23 2.76 -10.62
C SER A 122 12.08 3.73 -9.43
N CYS A 123 12.63 3.40 -8.27
CA CYS A 123 12.54 4.16 -7.02
C CYS A 123 13.91 4.71 -6.58
N THR A 124 14.71 5.18 -7.54
CA THR A 124 16.03 5.75 -7.27
C THR A 124 16.12 7.13 -7.89
N ASN A 125 16.48 8.12 -7.10
CA ASN A 125 16.80 9.45 -7.60
C ASN A 125 18.00 9.36 -8.54
N ARG A 126 17.83 9.81 -9.79
CA ARG A 126 18.87 9.69 -10.82
C ARG A 126 20.11 10.55 -10.57
N GLU A 127 20.01 11.59 -9.76
CA GLU A 127 21.10 12.51 -9.43
C GLU A 127 21.89 12.03 -8.20
N THR A 128 21.19 11.57 -7.15
CA THR A 128 21.82 11.19 -5.88
C THR A 128 22.05 9.69 -5.72
N GLY A 129 21.41 8.85 -6.53
CA GLY A 129 21.42 7.40 -6.38
C GLY A 129 20.69 6.90 -5.13
N MET A 130 20.01 7.78 -4.40
CA MET A 130 19.27 7.45 -3.17
C MET A 130 17.86 6.94 -3.48
N PRO A 131 17.26 6.13 -2.60
CA PRO A 131 15.87 5.72 -2.71
C PRO A 131 14.91 6.92 -2.76
N ASP A 132 14.02 6.96 -3.75
CA ASP A 132 13.00 8.02 -3.92
C ASP A 132 11.70 7.68 -3.16
N VAL A 133 11.82 7.31 -1.89
CA VAL A 133 10.71 6.96 -0.99
C VAL A 133 10.83 7.77 0.31
N PRO A 134 9.74 7.90 1.10
CA PRO A 134 9.81 8.54 2.41
C PRO A 134 10.93 7.93 3.25
N GLN A 135 11.75 8.80 3.82
CA GLN A 135 12.80 8.40 4.77
C GLN A 135 12.14 7.96 6.09
N THR A 136 12.70 6.93 6.73
CA THR A 136 12.20 6.38 8.01
C THR A 136 13.25 6.40 9.11
N GLN A 137 14.39 7.06 8.90
CA GLN A 137 15.45 7.21 9.91
C GLN A 137 14.97 8.02 11.12
N ASP A 138 14.06 8.96 10.90
CA ASP A 138 13.37 9.69 11.95
C ASP A 138 12.27 8.87 12.62
N CYS A 139 12.23 7.55 12.42
CA CYS A 139 11.44 6.60 13.21
C CYS A 139 12.32 5.79 14.17
N ASP A 140 13.65 5.96 14.16
CA ASP A 140 14.58 5.07 14.87
C ASP A 140 14.45 5.15 16.39
N ASP A 141 14.14 6.32 16.92
CA ASP A 141 13.83 6.55 18.34
C ASP A 141 12.50 5.90 18.77
N LEU A 142 11.58 5.59 17.85
CA LEU A 142 10.41 4.76 18.17
C LEU A 142 10.78 3.28 18.36
N LEU A 143 11.99 2.89 17.96
CA LEU A 143 12.51 1.53 18.03
C LEU A 143 13.50 1.35 19.18
N VAL A 144 13.54 2.28 20.13
CA VAL A 144 14.43 2.21 21.29
C VAL A 144 13.65 2.56 22.55
N ASP A 145 13.78 1.73 23.59
CA ASP A 145 13.26 2.04 24.92
C ASP A 145 14.03 3.24 25.50
N PRO A 146 13.36 4.34 25.88
CA PRO A 146 14.03 5.54 26.36
C PRO A 146 14.68 5.37 27.75
N VAL A 147 14.34 4.32 28.50
CA VAL A 147 14.82 4.07 29.86
C VAL A 147 16.04 3.17 29.87
N ASP A 148 16.05 2.09 29.07
CA ASP A 148 17.12 1.09 29.09
C ASP A 148 17.85 0.89 27.75
N ASN A 149 17.53 1.68 26.74
CA ASN A 149 18.14 1.69 25.41
C ASN A 149 18.09 0.32 24.70
N ARG A 150 17.09 -0.51 25.02
CA ARG A 150 16.83 -1.75 24.29
C ARG A 150 16.11 -1.47 22.99
N VAL A 151 16.45 -2.25 21.94
CA VAL A 151 15.72 -2.19 20.67
C VAL A 151 14.31 -2.71 20.88
N MET A 152 13.34 -1.88 20.51
CA MET A 152 11.91 -2.14 20.54
C MET A 152 11.33 -2.08 19.12
N THR A 153 10.06 -2.42 19.00
CA THR A 153 9.28 -2.23 17.78
C THR A 153 8.14 -1.28 18.09
N ILE A 154 7.56 -0.64 17.07
CA ILE A 154 6.31 0.12 17.23
C ILE A 154 5.18 -0.81 17.69
N GLY A 155 5.33 -2.11 17.41
CA GLY A 155 4.38 -3.16 17.71
C GLY A 155 3.50 -3.48 16.51
N PRO A 156 2.99 -4.71 16.40
CA PRO A 156 2.24 -5.15 15.21
C PRO A 156 0.86 -4.49 15.06
N ILE A 157 0.38 -3.81 16.11
CA ILE A 157 -0.94 -3.18 16.17
C ILE A 157 -0.82 -1.84 16.91
N ILE A 158 -1.21 -0.74 16.26
CA ILE A 158 -1.44 0.56 16.90
C ILE A 158 -2.83 0.53 17.54
N LYS A 159 -2.97 0.97 18.79
CA LYS A 159 -4.20 0.86 19.59
C LYS A 159 -4.56 2.21 20.19
N SER A 160 -5.80 2.64 19.98
CA SER A 160 -6.35 3.81 20.65
C SER A 160 -6.58 3.56 22.14
N GLY A 161 -6.83 4.64 22.87
CA GLY A 161 -7.10 4.62 24.31
C GLY A 161 -5.90 5.00 25.15
N LEU A 162 -6.11 5.01 26.47
CA LEU A 162 -5.08 5.36 27.45
C LEU A 162 -4.08 4.22 27.61
N ALA A 163 -2.84 4.55 28.01
CA ALA A 163 -1.76 3.57 28.16
C ALA A 163 -2.08 2.48 29.21
N ASP A 164 -2.76 2.84 30.30
CA ASP A 164 -3.24 1.91 31.34
C ASP A 164 -4.36 0.98 30.86
N GLN A 165 -5.03 1.34 29.76
CA GLN A 165 -6.05 0.55 29.08
C GLN A 165 -5.49 -0.23 27.87
N GLY A 166 -4.16 -0.19 27.67
CA GLY A 166 -3.47 -0.89 26.60
C GLY A 166 -3.40 -0.13 25.27
N GLY A 167 -3.75 1.16 25.26
CA GLY A 167 -3.43 2.07 24.17
C GLY A 167 -1.92 2.28 24.06
N ASN A 168 -1.41 2.50 22.84
CA ASN A 168 0.03 2.64 22.61
C ASN A 168 0.41 3.91 21.87
N PHE A 169 -0.46 4.93 21.84
CA PHE A 169 -0.11 6.30 21.48
C PHE A 169 -0.85 7.28 22.40
N THR A 170 -0.27 8.46 22.61
CA THR A 170 -0.82 9.44 23.58
C THR A 170 -1.23 10.77 22.97
N THR A 171 -0.66 11.14 21.83
CA THR A 171 -0.93 12.40 21.13
C THR A 171 -1.24 12.14 19.65
N GLN A 172 -1.87 13.12 19.01
CA GLN A 172 -2.12 13.10 17.56
C GLN A 172 -0.79 12.98 16.79
N GLU A 173 0.24 13.71 17.21
CA GLU A 173 1.57 13.67 16.62
C GLU A 173 2.21 12.27 16.74
N ASP A 174 2.09 11.60 17.90
CA ASP A 174 2.60 10.24 18.09
C ASP A 174 1.85 9.23 17.20
N LEU A 175 0.52 9.37 17.06
CA LEU A 175 -0.27 8.56 16.14
C LEU A 175 0.14 8.78 14.69
N GLU A 176 0.18 10.03 14.22
CA GLU A 176 0.58 10.38 12.85
C GLU A 176 1.95 9.81 12.53
N ARG A 177 2.89 9.98 13.45
CA ARG A 177 4.26 9.52 13.28
C ARG A 177 4.35 7.99 13.22
N LYS A 178 3.73 7.26 14.16
CA LYS A 178 3.68 5.80 14.15
C LYS A 178 3.01 5.28 12.89
N PHE A 179 1.88 5.86 12.50
CA PHE A 179 1.16 5.49 11.29
C PHE A 179 2.05 5.69 10.06
N ARG A 180 2.67 6.86 9.89
CA ARG A 180 3.57 7.16 8.77
C ARG A 180 4.74 6.18 8.69
N CYS A 181 5.38 5.93 9.82
CA CYS A 181 6.52 5.03 9.92
C CYS A 181 6.11 3.59 9.52
N MET A 182 4.92 3.14 9.94
CA MET A 182 4.43 1.80 9.64
C MET A 182 3.83 1.65 8.23
N ALA A 183 3.28 2.73 7.67
CA ALA A 183 2.74 2.73 6.32
C ALA A 183 3.83 2.80 5.23
N THR A 184 5.06 3.19 5.61
CA THR A 184 6.21 3.15 4.71
C THR A 184 6.81 1.75 4.72
N LEU A 185 6.28 0.87 3.84
CA LEU A 185 6.74 -0.51 3.71
C LEU A 185 7.89 -0.68 2.69
N GLY A 186 8.30 0.42 2.04
CA GLY A 186 9.40 0.44 1.08
C GLY A 186 9.02 -0.20 -0.25
N THR A 187 9.95 -0.18 -1.20
CA THR A 187 9.73 -0.62 -2.59
C THR A 187 10.53 -1.86 -2.95
N GLY A 188 10.91 -2.64 -1.94
CA GLY A 188 11.77 -3.82 -2.06
C GLY A 188 11.01 -5.13 -2.24
N GLY A 189 9.68 -5.09 -2.40
CA GLY A 189 8.86 -6.26 -2.71
C GLY A 189 9.23 -6.86 -4.05
N ASP A 190 9.07 -8.17 -4.16
CA ASP A 190 9.28 -8.89 -5.42
C ASP A 190 8.00 -8.98 -6.26
N GLY A 191 8.10 -9.56 -7.45
CA GLY A 191 6.96 -9.68 -8.37
C GLY A 191 5.87 -10.65 -7.93
N PHE A 192 5.99 -11.32 -6.77
CA PHE A 192 4.97 -12.22 -6.25
C PHE A 192 4.03 -11.51 -5.29
N GLU A 193 3.33 -10.52 -5.83
CA GLU A 193 2.40 -9.67 -5.10
C GLU A 193 1.01 -10.26 -5.12
N LYS A 194 0.50 -10.65 -3.95
CA LYS A 194 -0.84 -11.22 -3.83
C LYS A 194 -1.60 -10.56 -2.69
N GLY A 195 -2.03 -9.32 -2.91
CA GLY A 195 -2.73 -8.52 -1.89
C GLY A 195 -3.88 -9.24 -1.18
N LEU A 196 -4.77 -9.89 -1.93
CA LEU A 196 -5.88 -10.65 -1.32
C LEU A 196 -5.42 -11.87 -0.52
N GLU A 197 -4.35 -12.54 -0.97
CA GLU A 197 -3.77 -13.66 -0.21
C GLU A 197 -3.03 -13.16 1.03
N ALA A 198 -2.37 -12.00 0.95
CA ALA A 198 -1.74 -11.36 2.10
C ALA A 198 -2.78 -11.01 3.17
N ILE A 199 -3.92 -10.43 2.78
CA ILE A 199 -5.06 -10.17 3.68
C ILE A 199 -5.57 -11.49 4.27
N ARG A 200 -5.91 -12.47 3.43
CA ARG A 200 -6.44 -13.78 3.87
C ARG A 200 -5.49 -14.45 4.87
N ARG A 201 -4.19 -14.48 4.57
CA ARG A 201 -3.17 -15.06 5.43
C ARG A 201 -3.00 -14.29 6.72
N SER A 202 -3.10 -12.96 6.69
CA SER A 202 -2.94 -12.10 7.87
C SER A 202 -4.04 -12.24 8.91
N LEU A 203 -5.25 -12.56 8.46
CA LEU A 203 -6.42 -12.75 9.30
C LEU A 203 -6.73 -14.23 9.58
N SER A 204 -5.95 -15.15 9.03
CA SER A 204 -6.16 -16.60 9.20
C SER A 204 -5.62 -17.09 10.54
N CYS A 205 -6.32 -18.06 11.13
CA CYS A 205 -5.85 -18.82 12.28
C CYS A 205 -4.73 -19.82 11.98
N ASP A 206 -4.48 -20.10 10.70
CA ASP A 206 -3.27 -20.80 10.23
C ASP A 206 -2.17 -19.81 9.78
N GLY A 207 -2.44 -18.51 9.97
CA GLY A 207 -1.58 -17.41 9.56
C GLY A 207 -0.50 -17.06 10.58
N PRO A 208 0.46 -16.21 10.19
CA PRO A 208 1.58 -15.81 11.04
C PRO A 208 1.18 -14.96 12.26
N ASN A 209 -0.07 -14.48 12.31
CA ASN A 209 -0.58 -13.61 13.36
C ASN A 209 -1.52 -14.34 14.35
N ARG A 210 -1.65 -15.68 14.26
CA ARG A 210 -2.57 -16.50 15.08
C ARG A 210 -2.57 -16.11 16.56
N GLU A 211 -1.39 -15.95 17.15
CA GLU A 211 -1.22 -15.64 18.57
C GLU A 211 -1.88 -14.30 18.99
N LEU A 212 -2.05 -13.36 18.06
CA LEU A 212 -2.70 -12.07 18.32
C LEU A 212 -4.22 -12.20 18.40
N PHE A 213 -4.80 -13.25 17.82
CA PHE A 213 -6.24 -13.49 17.76
C PHE A 213 -6.78 -14.32 18.93
N LYS A 214 -5.90 -14.97 19.72
CA LYS A 214 -6.26 -15.72 20.94
C LYS A 214 -7.45 -16.66 20.69
N GLU A 215 -8.50 -16.54 21.51
CA GLU A 215 -9.73 -17.34 21.50
C GLU A 215 -10.45 -17.37 20.16
N CYS A 216 -10.30 -16.33 19.32
CA CYS A 216 -10.87 -16.34 17.96
C CYS A 216 -10.31 -17.48 17.09
N CYS A 217 -9.16 -18.05 17.46
CA CYS A 217 -8.51 -19.14 16.74
C CYS A 217 -8.55 -20.48 17.46
N ASP A 218 -9.14 -20.55 18.65
CA ASP A 218 -9.20 -21.77 19.45
C ASP A 218 -10.25 -22.76 18.90
N ASP A 219 -11.33 -22.26 18.29
CA ASP A 219 -12.42 -23.06 17.70
C ASP A 219 -12.14 -23.59 16.28
N VAL A 220 -10.98 -23.29 15.69
CA VAL A 220 -10.62 -23.76 14.32
C VAL A 220 -9.99 -25.16 14.35
N VAL A 221 -9.88 -25.78 15.52
CA VAL A 221 -9.39 -27.15 15.65
C VAL A 221 -10.54 -28.14 15.44
N ASP A 222 -10.61 -28.63 14.19
CA ASP A 222 -11.13 -29.92 13.70
C ASP A 222 -12.43 -29.90 12.85
N PRO A 223 -12.33 -29.82 11.51
CA PRO A 223 -13.43 -30.17 10.60
C PRO A 223 -13.47 -31.67 10.22
N MET A 224 -12.78 -32.56 10.94
CA MET A 224 -12.65 -34.00 10.65
C MET A 224 -13.01 -34.90 11.85
N ASN A 225 -14.03 -34.52 12.61
CA ASN A 225 -14.81 -35.46 13.43
C ASN A 225 -16.24 -35.57 12.90
#